data_AF-A0A4P9XZ15-F1
#
_entry.id   AF-A0A4P9XZ15-F1
#
_cell.length_a   1.000
_cell.length_b   1.000
_cell.length_c   1.000
_cell.angle_alpha   90.00
_cell.angle_beta   90.00
_cell.angle_gamma   90.00
#
_symmetry.space_group_name_H-M   'P 1'
#
loop_
_entity.id
_entity.type
_entity.pdbx_description
1 polymer ?
#
loop_
_entity_poly.entity_id
_entity_poly.type
_entity_poly.pdbx_seq_one_letter_code
_entity_poly.pdbx_strand_id
1 'polypeptide(L)'
;MEGPGDAFGIRKDLRISSLIIIPLYLFYLALSFWKSRTMPYSLSTSLFLALIALVSHVFAILIPAIRSYRATPSSTWPCPAGVRSTATFTSKTDFHTALLRPERFLELKRIAAIHFSAETTAFLDDLQDLERDYTRTTPDQSMYIFRQYIMPGSIMEIKISDRAREETSHMISMGLCGISVFGEARVEIEELVCLNFYPKLHSSV
;
A
#
# COMPACT_ATOMS: atom_id res chain seq x y z
N MET A 1 13.34 19.84 11.07
CA MET A 1 12.68 20.13 9.78
C MET A 1 12.76 18.88 8.92
N GLU A 2 11.79 17.99 9.09
CA GLU A 2 11.63 16.81 8.24
C GLU A 2 10.83 17.24 7.02
N GLY A 3 11.42 17.13 5.83
CA GLY A 3 10.72 17.40 4.58
C GLY A 3 9.53 16.45 4.37
N PRO A 4 8.66 16.71 3.38
CA PRO A 4 7.49 15.88 3.12
C PRO A 4 7.91 14.42 2.99
N GLY A 5 7.54 13.64 4.01
CA GLY A 5 7.90 12.23 4.15
C GLY A 5 7.49 11.48 2.91
N ASP A 6 8.38 10.61 2.45
CA ASP A 6 8.18 9.81 1.25
C ASP A 6 7.02 8.83 1.44
N ALA A 7 5.80 9.28 1.14
CA ALA A 7 4.54 8.64 1.52
C ALA A 7 4.37 7.20 1.01
N PHE A 8 5.14 6.81 0.00
CA PHE A 8 5.03 5.51 -0.66
C PHE A 8 6.31 4.67 -0.60
N GLY A 9 7.37 5.14 0.07
CA GLY A 9 8.67 4.45 0.08
C GLY A 9 9.35 4.33 -1.30
N ILE A 10 8.78 4.94 -2.34
CA ILE A 10 9.28 4.91 -3.72
C ILE A 10 10.71 5.44 -3.80
N ARG A 11 11.07 6.46 -3.00
CA ARG A 11 12.46 6.97 -2.99
C ARG A 11 13.41 6.01 -2.29
N LYS A 12 12.96 5.17 -1.36
CA LYS A 12 13.81 4.12 -0.77
C LYS A 12 14.10 3.00 -1.76
N ASP A 13 13.09 2.54 -2.51
CA ASP A 13 13.30 1.53 -3.55
C ASP A 13 14.16 2.06 -4.69
N LEU A 14 13.88 3.28 -5.17
CA LEU A 14 14.71 3.93 -6.19
C LEU A 14 16.17 4.09 -5.73
N ARG A 15 16.41 4.42 -4.45
CA ARG A 15 17.76 4.50 -3.87
C ARG A 15 18.44 3.14 -3.82
N ILE A 16 17.74 2.07 -3.42
CA ILE A 16 18.29 0.72 -3.35
C ILE A 16 18.61 0.20 -4.76
N SER A 17 17.69 0.35 -5.71
CA SER A 17 17.93 -0.02 -7.11
C SER A 17 19.11 0.77 -7.69
N SER A 18 19.19 2.07 -7.44
CA SER A 18 20.34 2.89 -7.89
C SER A 18 21.66 2.44 -7.27
N LEU A 19 21.68 2.10 -5.97
CA LEU A 19 22.87 1.59 -5.28
C LEU A 19 23.37 0.25 -5.82
N ILE A 20 22.49 -0.56 -6.44
CA ILE A 20 22.87 -1.86 -7.03
C ILE A 20 23.23 -1.70 -8.51
N ILE A 21 22.46 -0.92 -9.27
CA ILE A 21 22.67 -0.71 -10.71
C ILE A 21 23.97 0.03 -10.99
N ILE A 22 24.29 1.09 -10.22
CA ILE A 22 25.47 1.93 -10.47
C ILE A 22 26.78 1.12 -10.36
N PRO A 23 27.04 0.34 -9.29
CA PRO A 23 28.24 -0.50 -9.21
C PRO A 23 28.29 -1.59 -10.28
N LEU A 24 27.16 -2.22 -10.60
CA LEU A 24 27.09 -3.22 -11.69
C LEU A 24 27.45 -2.62 -13.05
N TYR A 25 26.99 -1.39 -13.32
CA TYR A 25 27.33 -0.66 -14.53
C TYR A 25 28.79 -0.19 -14.55
N LEU A 26 29.33 0.29 -13.42
CA LEU A 26 30.75 0.64 -13.30
C LEU A 26 31.65 -0.60 -13.49
N PHE A 27 31.25 -1.75 -12.94
CA PHE A 27 31.94 -3.02 -13.13
C PHE A 27 31.89 -3.47 -14.60
N TYR A 28 30.76 -3.29 -15.28
CA TYR A 28 30.68 -3.50 -16.74
C TYR A 28 31.68 -2.63 -17.50
N LEU A 29 31.74 -1.32 -17.20
CA LEU A 29 32.65 -0.41 -17.87
C LEU A 29 34.11 -0.81 -17.63
N ALA A 30 34.47 -1.15 -16.38
CA ALA A 30 35.81 -1.63 -16.02
C ALA A 30 36.17 -2.92 -16.79
N LEU A 31 35.24 -3.88 -16.85
CA LEU A 31 35.42 -5.11 -17.62
C LEU A 31 35.54 -4.82 -19.12
N SER A 32 34.75 -3.90 -19.68
CA SER A 32 34.81 -3.56 -21.10
C SER A 32 36.15 -2.92 -21.49
N PHE A 33 36.70 -2.08 -20.60
CA PHE A 33 38.02 -1.46 -20.77
C PHE A 33 39.14 -2.49 -20.68
N TRP A 34 39.00 -3.48 -19.79
CA TRP A 34 39.95 -4.60 -19.65
C TRP A 34 39.86 -5.60 -20.80
N LYS A 35 38.64 -5.87 -21.30
CA LYS A 35 38.35 -6.81 -22.39
C LYS A 35 39.01 -6.41 -23.70
N SER A 36 39.32 -5.12 -23.88
CA SER A 36 40.13 -4.61 -24.99
C SER A 36 41.54 -5.22 -25.07
N ARG A 37 42.03 -5.92 -24.03
CA ARG A 37 43.40 -6.47 -24.00
C ARG A 37 43.54 -7.99 -24.13
N THR A 38 42.59 -8.84 -23.73
CA THR A 38 42.90 -10.28 -23.58
C THR A 38 41.75 -11.32 -23.63
N MET A 39 40.48 -10.97 -23.85
CA MET A 39 39.36 -11.93 -23.69
C MET A 39 38.65 -12.31 -25.00
N PRO A 40 38.36 -13.60 -25.24
CA PRO A 40 37.68 -14.08 -26.44
C PRO A 40 36.22 -13.59 -26.53
N TYR A 41 35.76 -13.41 -27.78
CA TYR A 41 34.53 -12.72 -28.22
C TYR A 41 33.16 -13.31 -27.76
N SER A 42 33.09 -14.22 -26.79
CA SER A 42 31.86 -15.00 -26.57
C SER A 42 30.73 -14.29 -25.82
N LEU A 43 31.02 -13.23 -25.06
CA LEU A 43 29.99 -12.50 -24.30
C LEU A 43 29.67 -11.18 -25.01
N SER A 44 28.55 -11.13 -25.74
CA SER A 44 28.08 -9.90 -26.36
C SER A 44 27.68 -8.88 -25.29
N THR A 45 27.94 -7.60 -25.56
CA THR A 45 27.55 -6.47 -24.70
C THR A 45 26.06 -6.52 -24.33
N SER A 46 25.20 -6.94 -25.26
CA SER A 46 23.77 -7.09 -25.02
C SER A 46 23.44 -8.15 -23.97
N LEU A 47 24.17 -9.26 -23.94
CA LEU A 47 23.96 -10.35 -22.98
C LEU A 47 24.38 -9.91 -21.56
N PHE A 48 25.42 -9.09 -21.45
CA PHE A 48 25.83 -8.53 -20.15
C PHE A 48 24.84 -7.48 -19.63
N LEU A 49 24.35 -6.59 -20.49
CA LEU A 49 23.32 -5.62 -20.12
C LEU A 49 22.01 -6.31 -19.72
N ALA A 50 21.62 -7.36 -20.44
CA ALA A 50 20.47 -8.19 -20.08
C ALA A 50 20.65 -8.84 -18.70
N LEU A 51 21.86 -9.32 -18.38
CA LEU A 51 22.17 -9.88 -17.07
C LEU A 51 22.09 -8.84 -15.94
N ILE A 52 22.60 -7.62 -16.15
CA ILE A 52 22.45 -6.53 -15.18
C ILE A 52 20.96 -6.21 -14.96
N ALA A 53 20.18 -6.10 -16.03
CA ALA A 53 18.75 -5.81 -15.95
C ALA A 53 17.99 -6.91 -15.19
N LEU A 54 18.31 -8.18 -15.47
CA LEU A 54 17.71 -9.33 -14.81
C LEU A 54 18.05 -9.37 -13.32
N VAL A 55 19.32 -9.14 -12.96
CA VAL A 55 19.76 -9.03 -11.57
C VAL A 55 19.03 -7.89 -10.86
N SER A 56 18.94 -6.71 -11.51
CA SER A 56 18.22 -5.57 -10.95
C SER A 56 16.73 -5.86 -10.73
N HIS A 57 16.07 -6.55 -11.66
CA HIS A 57 14.67 -6.96 -11.51
C HIS A 57 14.48 -7.99 -10.41
N VAL A 58 15.38 -8.97 -10.29
CA VAL A 58 15.34 -9.94 -9.19
C VAL A 58 15.44 -9.21 -7.85
N PHE A 59 16.37 -8.27 -7.67
CA PHE A 59 16.45 -7.52 -6.41
C PHE A 59 15.24 -6.62 -6.15
N ALA A 60 14.68 -5.98 -7.18
CA ALA A 60 13.47 -5.16 -7.06
C ALA A 60 12.23 -5.98 -6.63
N ILE A 61 12.16 -7.27 -6.97
CA ILE A 61 11.06 -8.16 -6.57
C ILE A 61 11.37 -8.87 -5.25
N LEU A 62 12.59 -9.36 -5.09
CA LEU A 62 13.00 -10.20 -3.96
C LEU A 62 13.05 -9.42 -2.66
N ILE A 63 13.47 -8.14 -2.67
CA ILE A 63 13.54 -7.32 -1.45
C ILE A 63 12.14 -7.05 -0.88
N PRO A 64 11.15 -6.57 -1.65
CA PRO A 64 9.77 -6.48 -1.19
C PRO A 64 9.18 -7.83 -0.78
N ALA A 65 9.46 -8.91 -1.52
CA ALA A 65 8.96 -10.24 -1.19
C ALA A 65 9.53 -10.76 0.15
N ILE A 66 10.83 -10.62 0.40
CA ILE A 66 11.47 -11.00 1.67
C ILE A 66 10.95 -10.13 2.81
N ARG A 67 10.76 -8.82 2.59
CA ARG A 67 10.16 -7.94 3.61
C ARG A 67 8.73 -8.34 3.92
N SER A 68 7.92 -8.64 2.90
CA SER A 68 6.56 -9.16 3.05
C SER A 68 6.55 -10.45 3.86
N TYR A 69 7.43 -11.40 3.51
CA TYR A 69 7.59 -12.68 4.21
C TYR A 69 8.06 -12.52 5.66
N ARG A 70 9.02 -11.64 5.94
CA ARG A 70 9.49 -11.38 7.32
C ARG A 70 8.51 -10.57 8.15
N ALA A 71 7.72 -9.71 7.51
CA ALA A 71 6.64 -8.96 8.13
C ALA A 71 5.39 -9.82 8.38
N THR A 72 5.34 -11.04 7.82
CA THR A 72 4.39 -12.08 8.22
C THR A 72 5.04 -12.92 9.32
N PRO A 73 4.84 -12.61 10.62
CA PRO A 73 5.17 -13.58 11.65
C PRO A 73 4.40 -14.86 11.35
N SER A 74 5.07 -16.00 11.46
CA SER A 74 4.50 -17.35 11.38
C SER A 74 3.44 -17.51 12.46
N SER A 75 2.24 -17.02 12.19
CA SER A 75 1.06 -17.11 13.02
C SER A 75 -0.13 -16.90 12.11
N THR A 76 -0.61 -18.01 11.54
CA THR A 76 -1.98 -18.22 11.09
C THR A 76 -2.55 -17.18 10.12
N TRP A 77 -2.59 -17.54 8.85
CA TRP A 77 -3.75 -17.18 8.03
C TRP A 77 -5.02 -17.73 8.72
N PRO A 78 -6.01 -16.93 9.10
CA PRO A 78 -7.31 -17.47 9.46
C PRO A 78 -8.06 -17.77 8.16
N CYS A 79 -8.15 -19.06 7.82
CA CYS A 79 -9.28 -19.51 7.01
C CYS A 79 -10.59 -19.24 7.78
N PRO A 80 -11.67 -18.82 7.11
CA PRO A 80 -12.93 -18.51 7.74
C PRO A 80 -13.68 -19.80 8.06
N ALA A 81 -13.44 -20.38 9.22
CA ALA A 81 -14.34 -21.39 9.79
C ALA A 81 -14.19 -21.45 11.31
N GLY A 82 -15.02 -20.69 12.03
CA GLY A 82 -15.51 -21.14 13.33
C GLY A 82 -14.81 -20.65 14.60
N VAL A 83 -13.93 -19.64 14.57
CA VAL A 83 -13.49 -18.99 15.83
C VAL A 83 -14.41 -17.82 16.13
N ARG A 84 -15.47 -18.08 16.90
CA ARG A 84 -16.21 -17.06 17.65
C ARG A 84 -15.25 -16.43 18.66
N SER A 85 -14.51 -15.40 18.24
CA SER A 85 -13.77 -14.53 19.14
C SER A 85 -14.74 -13.62 19.86
N THR A 86 -15.05 -13.94 21.12
CA THR A 86 -15.73 -13.01 22.03
C THR A 86 -14.84 -11.80 22.41
N ALA A 87 -13.57 -11.78 21.98
CA ALA A 87 -12.63 -10.68 22.16
C ALA A 87 -12.68 -9.59 21.05
N THR A 88 -13.42 -9.79 19.95
CA THR A 88 -13.49 -8.82 18.84
C THR A 88 -14.47 -7.67 19.07
N PHE A 89 -15.45 -7.83 19.97
CA PHE A 89 -16.49 -6.82 20.14
C PHE A 89 -15.99 -5.60 20.93
N THR A 90 -15.18 -5.82 21.97
CA THR A 90 -14.48 -4.74 22.70
C THR A 90 -13.41 -4.07 21.83
N SER A 91 -12.72 -4.83 20.96
CA SER A 91 -11.73 -4.24 20.06
C SER A 91 -12.34 -3.33 18.99
N LYS A 92 -13.57 -3.61 18.52
CA LYS A 92 -14.20 -2.82 17.46
C LYS A 92 -14.67 -1.44 17.96
N THR A 93 -15.27 -1.36 19.15
CA THR A 93 -15.64 -0.07 19.75
C THR A 93 -14.41 0.79 20.07
N ASP A 94 -13.34 0.16 20.56
CA ASP A 94 -12.08 0.85 20.83
C ASP A 94 -11.41 1.31 19.53
N PHE A 95 -11.47 0.51 18.47
CA PHE A 95 -11.01 0.87 17.14
C PHE A 95 -11.74 2.10 16.59
N HIS A 96 -13.07 2.12 16.62
CA HIS A 96 -13.84 3.29 16.18
C HIS A 96 -13.49 4.53 17.02
N THR A 97 -13.27 4.36 18.33
CA THR A 97 -12.80 5.44 19.20
C THR A 97 -11.40 5.94 18.79
N ALA A 98 -10.52 5.04 18.35
CA ALA A 98 -9.20 5.38 17.85
C ALA A 98 -9.26 6.11 16.50
N LEU A 99 -10.18 5.74 15.60
CA LEU A 99 -10.41 6.46 14.34
C LEU A 99 -10.86 7.90 14.56
N LEU A 100 -11.65 8.16 15.60
CA LEU A 100 -12.13 9.51 15.94
C LEU A 100 -11.05 10.39 16.59
N ARG A 101 -9.96 9.81 17.12
CA ARG A 101 -8.87 10.55 17.79
C ARG A 101 -7.73 10.79 16.80
N PRO A 102 -7.42 12.05 16.44
CA PRO A 102 -6.46 12.36 15.37
C PRO A 102 -5.05 11.82 15.66
N GLU A 103 -4.61 11.86 16.92
CA GLU A 103 -3.29 11.34 17.32
C GLU A 103 -3.18 9.81 17.13
N ARG A 104 -4.25 9.08 17.50
CA ARG A 104 -4.29 7.62 17.37
C ARG A 104 -4.44 7.21 15.91
N PHE A 105 -5.25 7.93 15.16
CA PHE A 105 -5.40 7.70 13.73
C PHE A 105 -4.11 7.98 12.96
N LEU A 106 -3.35 9.02 13.34
CA LEU A 106 -2.04 9.29 12.75
C LEU A 106 -1.05 8.14 12.97
N GLU A 107 -1.03 7.54 14.15
CA GLU A 107 -0.18 6.39 14.43
C GLU A 107 -0.63 5.16 13.63
N LEU A 108 -1.94 4.94 13.50
CA LEU A 108 -2.49 3.90 12.66
C LEU A 108 -2.10 4.08 11.18
N LYS A 109 -2.13 5.32 10.66
CA LYS A 109 -1.64 5.65 9.31
C LYS A 109 -0.17 5.29 9.14
N ARG A 110 0.68 5.57 10.13
CA ARG A 110 2.11 5.20 10.09
C ARG A 110 2.29 3.69 10.04
N ILE A 111 1.56 2.95 10.87
CA ILE A 111 1.61 1.48 10.89
C ILE A 111 1.14 0.91 9.55
N ALA A 112 0.02 1.39 9.02
CA ALA A 112 -0.50 0.95 7.72
C ALA A 112 0.50 1.24 6.59
N ALA A 113 1.13 2.42 6.59
CA ALA A 113 2.16 2.79 5.61
C ALA A 113 3.41 1.90 5.70
N ILE A 114 3.85 1.52 6.91
CA ILE A 114 4.96 0.56 7.10
C ILE A 114 4.63 -0.80 6.48
N HIS A 115 3.35 -1.19 6.47
CA HIS A 115 2.86 -2.44 5.90
C HIS A 115 2.38 -2.31 4.45
N PHE A 116 2.77 -1.26 3.73
CA PHE A 116 2.39 -1.01 2.33
C PHE A 116 0.87 -1.01 2.11
N SER A 117 0.13 -0.50 3.08
CA SER A 117 -1.32 -0.35 2.96
C SER A 117 -1.79 1.06 3.32
N ALA A 118 -1.02 2.06 2.90
CA ALA A 118 -1.32 3.46 3.15
C ALA A 118 -2.66 3.89 2.52
N GLU A 119 -3.00 3.28 1.37
CA GLU A 119 -4.25 3.52 0.64
C GLU A 119 -5.50 3.26 1.48
N THR A 120 -5.50 2.23 2.34
CA THR A 120 -6.66 1.90 3.18
C THR A 120 -6.93 3.01 4.20
N THR A 121 -5.88 3.51 4.84
CA THR A 121 -6.02 4.60 5.83
C THR A 121 -6.21 5.98 5.18
N ALA A 122 -5.69 6.19 3.95
CA ALA A 122 -5.93 7.41 3.19
C ALA A 122 -7.40 7.50 2.74
N PHE A 123 -7.97 6.38 2.28
CA PHE A 123 -9.39 6.29 1.97
C PHE A 123 -10.28 6.64 3.18
N LEU A 124 -9.97 6.08 4.36
CA LEU A 124 -10.72 6.42 5.58
C LEU A 124 -10.59 7.89 5.99
N ASP A 125 -9.42 8.51 5.78
CA ASP A 125 -9.19 9.93 6.04
C ASP A 125 -10.06 10.81 5.13
N ASP A 126 -10.05 10.53 3.82
CA ASP A 126 -10.86 11.26 2.84
C ASP A 126 -12.37 11.07 3.09
N LEU A 127 -12.79 9.89 3.58
CA LEU A 127 -14.16 9.68 4.03
C LEU A 127 -14.51 10.48 5.29
N GLN A 128 -13.60 10.58 6.26
CA GLN A 128 -13.83 11.42 7.45
C GLN A 128 -13.95 12.90 7.08
N ASP A 129 -13.15 13.36 6.13
CA ASP A 129 -13.23 14.73 5.62
C ASP A 129 -14.56 14.96 4.87
N LEU A 130 -15.01 13.98 4.08
CA LEU A 130 -16.35 14.00 3.46
C LEU A 130 -17.47 14.03 4.52
N GLU A 131 -17.32 13.32 5.64
CA GLU A 131 -18.30 13.28 6.74
C GLU A 131 -18.39 14.63 7.49
N ARG A 132 -17.23 15.26 7.74
CA ARG A 132 -17.15 16.56 8.43
C ARG A 132 -17.79 17.68 7.62
N ASP A 133 -17.56 17.67 6.31
CA ASP A 133 -18.04 18.68 5.38
C ASP A 133 -19.44 18.36 4.83
N TYR A 134 -20.36 17.83 5.67
CA TYR A 134 -21.69 17.40 5.24
C TYR A 134 -22.45 18.46 4.42
N THR A 135 -22.31 19.74 4.76
CA THR A 135 -22.95 20.88 4.06
C THR A 135 -22.31 21.22 2.71
N ARG A 136 -21.10 20.76 2.45
CA ARG A 136 -20.30 21.00 1.23
C ARG A 136 -20.07 19.73 0.42
N THR A 137 -20.71 18.63 0.79
CA THR A 137 -20.67 17.38 0.03
C THR A 137 -21.06 17.67 -1.42
N THR A 138 -20.05 17.71 -2.30
CA THR A 138 -20.27 17.91 -3.73
C THR A 138 -20.19 16.57 -4.45
N PRO A 139 -20.94 16.39 -5.54
CA PRO A 139 -20.75 15.27 -6.45
C PRO A 139 -19.27 15.11 -6.88
N ASP A 140 -18.55 16.23 -7.01
CA ASP A 140 -17.14 16.25 -7.38
C ASP A 140 -16.23 15.57 -6.34
N GLN A 141 -16.47 15.79 -5.04
CA GLN A 141 -15.70 15.12 -3.98
C GLN A 141 -15.95 13.62 -3.94
N SER A 142 -17.22 13.19 -4.06
CA SER A 142 -17.54 11.75 -4.11
C SER A 142 -16.94 11.10 -5.36
N MET A 143 -17.01 11.78 -6.51
CA MET A 143 -16.38 11.31 -7.74
C MET A 143 -14.85 11.23 -7.62
N TYR A 144 -14.22 12.19 -6.94
CA TYR A 144 -12.78 12.16 -6.65
C TYR A 144 -12.40 10.91 -5.86
N ILE A 145 -13.06 10.66 -4.72
CA ILE A 145 -12.79 9.48 -3.88
C ILE A 145 -13.02 8.18 -4.68
N PHE A 146 -14.10 8.11 -5.45
CA PHE A 146 -14.38 6.95 -6.30
C PHE A 146 -13.26 6.68 -7.31
N ARG A 147 -12.80 7.71 -8.04
CA ARG A 147 -11.72 7.58 -9.04
C ARG A 147 -10.37 7.28 -8.42
N GLN A 148 -10.11 7.78 -7.22
CA GLN A 148 -8.81 7.67 -6.57
C GLN A 148 -8.60 6.30 -5.91
N TYR A 149 -9.66 5.71 -5.34
CA TYR A 149 -9.55 4.50 -4.52
C TYR A 149 -10.36 3.30 -5.03
N ILE A 150 -11.53 3.51 -5.65
CA ILE A 150 -12.48 2.42 -5.95
C ILE A 150 -12.38 1.95 -7.40
N MET A 151 -12.14 2.87 -8.32
CA MET A 151 -12.10 2.59 -9.75
C MET A 151 -10.94 1.61 -10.07
N PRO A 152 -11.19 0.55 -10.87
CA PRO A 152 -10.14 -0.37 -11.28
C PRO A 152 -8.99 0.35 -11.99
N GLY A 153 -7.75 0.07 -11.57
CA GLY A 153 -6.55 0.72 -12.09
C GLY A 153 -6.28 2.11 -11.49
N SER A 154 -6.97 2.47 -10.40
CA SER A 154 -6.69 3.72 -9.69
C SER A 154 -5.34 3.69 -8.98
N ILE A 155 -4.74 4.88 -8.78
CA ILE A 155 -3.39 5.02 -8.23
C ILE A 155 -3.33 4.48 -6.79
N MET A 156 -4.42 4.62 -6.04
CA MET A 156 -4.55 4.16 -4.66
C MET A 156 -5.68 3.14 -4.55
N GLU A 157 -5.78 2.24 -5.55
CA GLU A 157 -6.83 1.23 -5.60
C GLU A 157 -6.83 0.39 -4.31
N ILE A 158 -7.94 0.45 -3.58
CA ILE A 158 -8.14 -0.32 -2.37
C ILE A 158 -8.70 -1.70 -2.71
N LYS A 159 -8.25 -2.72 -1.98
CA LYS A 159 -8.74 -4.09 -2.14
C LYS A 159 -10.05 -4.27 -1.37
N ILE A 160 -11.16 -4.15 -2.09
CA ILE A 160 -12.52 -4.46 -1.61
C ILE A 160 -13.18 -5.54 -2.47
N SER A 161 -14.27 -6.12 -1.98
CA SER A 161 -15.06 -7.09 -2.71
C SER A 161 -15.67 -6.48 -3.99
N ASP A 162 -15.92 -7.34 -4.97
CA ASP A 162 -16.59 -6.93 -6.22
C ASP A 162 -17.99 -6.37 -5.92
N ARG A 163 -18.68 -6.93 -4.92
CA ARG A 163 -19.98 -6.43 -4.45
C ARG A 163 -19.90 -4.99 -3.97
N ALA A 164 -18.97 -4.67 -3.07
CA ALA A 164 -18.82 -3.31 -2.56
C ALA A 164 -18.44 -2.33 -3.68
N ARG A 165 -17.58 -2.76 -4.62
CA ARG A 165 -17.20 -1.95 -5.78
C ARG A 165 -18.38 -1.68 -6.71
N GLU A 166 -19.16 -2.70 -7.04
CA GLU A 166 -20.36 -2.58 -7.89
C GLU A 166 -21.42 -1.68 -7.25
N GLU A 167 -21.65 -1.82 -5.95
CA GLU A 167 -22.63 -1.01 -5.21
C GLU A 167 -22.22 0.47 -5.19
N THR A 168 -20.97 0.79 -4.86
CA THR A 168 -20.47 2.16 -4.91
C THR A 168 -20.52 2.72 -6.34
N SER A 169 -20.13 1.93 -7.34
CA SER A 169 -20.19 2.33 -8.76
C SER A 169 -21.63 2.65 -9.20
N HIS A 170 -22.58 1.80 -8.80
CA HIS A 170 -24.00 2.00 -9.06
C HIS A 170 -24.51 3.30 -8.40
N MET A 171 -24.23 3.51 -7.12
CA MET A 171 -24.63 4.74 -6.41
C MET A 171 -24.05 6.01 -7.03
N ILE A 172 -22.77 6.00 -7.42
CA ILE A 172 -22.12 7.10 -8.13
C ILE A 172 -22.79 7.33 -9.49
N SER A 173 -23.11 6.28 -10.25
CA SER A 173 -23.77 6.40 -11.56
C SER A 173 -25.18 7.00 -11.49
N MET A 174 -25.87 6.82 -10.36
CA MET A 174 -27.16 7.45 -10.07
C MET A 174 -27.04 8.92 -9.64
N GLY A 175 -25.81 9.45 -9.56
CA GLY A 175 -25.55 10.82 -9.10
C GLY A 175 -25.71 11.01 -7.59
N LEU A 176 -25.74 9.92 -6.81
CA LEU A 176 -25.72 10.01 -5.36
C LEU A 176 -24.34 10.50 -4.91
N CYS A 177 -24.32 11.31 -3.85
CA CYS A 177 -23.12 11.84 -3.26
C CYS A 177 -23.16 11.73 -1.73
N GLY A 178 -21.99 11.85 -1.11
CA GLY A 178 -21.82 11.76 0.33
C GLY A 178 -21.39 10.38 0.82
N ILE A 179 -21.24 10.28 2.13
CA ILE A 179 -20.58 9.12 2.74
C ILE A 179 -21.35 7.81 2.58
N SER A 180 -22.68 7.89 2.44
CA SER A 180 -23.53 6.71 2.24
C SER A 180 -23.21 5.95 0.95
N VAL A 181 -22.65 6.63 -0.05
CA VAL A 181 -22.22 6.04 -1.32
C VAL A 181 -21.10 5.00 -1.12
N PHE A 182 -20.32 5.16 -0.06
CA PHE A 182 -19.17 4.33 0.27
C PHE A 182 -19.45 3.38 1.44
N GLY A 183 -20.72 3.15 1.81
CA GLY A 183 -21.09 2.40 3.01
C GLY A 183 -20.44 1.02 3.10
N GLU A 184 -20.67 0.17 2.10
CA GLU A 184 -20.10 -1.19 2.06
C GLU A 184 -18.56 -1.16 1.99
N ALA A 185 -18.00 -0.32 1.11
CA ALA A 185 -16.54 -0.17 1.00
C ALA A 185 -15.89 0.29 2.31
N ARG A 186 -16.53 1.22 3.03
CA ARG A 186 -16.08 1.70 4.34
C ARG A 186 -16.07 0.56 5.35
N VAL A 187 -17.13 -0.23 5.43
CA VAL A 187 -17.24 -1.35 6.39
C VAL A 187 -16.13 -2.38 6.15
N GLU A 188 -15.89 -2.77 4.90
CA GLU A 188 -14.84 -3.74 4.57
C GLU A 188 -13.44 -3.21 4.92
N ILE A 189 -13.16 -1.94 4.61
CA ILE A 189 -11.86 -1.33 4.91
C ILE A 189 -11.67 -1.15 6.42
N GLU A 190 -12.69 -0.70 7.14
CA GLU A 190 -12.66 -0.60 8.59
C GLU A 190 -12.39 -1.97 9.24
N GLU A 191 -13.02 -3.04 8.74
CA GLU A 191 -12.77 -4.40 9.19
C GLU A 191 -11.33 -4.84 8.89
N LEU A 192 -10.84 -4.60 7.68
CA LEU A 192 -9.47 -4.91 7.27
C LEU A 192 -8.46 -4.19 8.18
N VAL A 193 -8.66 -2.90 8.44
CA VAL A 193 -7.76 -2.11 9.28
C VAL A 193 -7.83 -2.56 10.74
N CYS A 194 -9.04 -2.83 11.24
CA CYS A 194 -9.25 -3.32 12.60
C CYS A 194 -8.60 -4.70 12.83
N LEU A 195 -8.62 -5.59 11.84
CA LEU A 195 -8.04 -6.93 11.97
C LEU A 195 -6.52 -6.94 11.79
N ASN A 196 -5.98 -6.12 10.87
CA ASN A 196 -4.58 -6.23 10.44
C ASN A 196 -3.63 -5.18 11.03
N PHE A 197 -4.12 -3.96 11.31
CA PHE A 197 -3.27 -2.84 11.72
C PHE A 197 -3.52 -2.42 13.16
N TYR A 198 -4.79 -2.41 13.61
CA TYR A 198 -5.13 -1.97 14.96
C TYR A 198 -4.43 -2.78 16.08
N PRO A 199 -4.31 -4.12 16.03
CA PRO A 199 -3.61 -4.87 17.07
C PRO A 199 -2.13 -4.47 17.24
N LYS A 200 -1.50 -4.01 16.15
CA LYS A 200 -0.08 -3.60 16.13
C LYS A 200 0.15 -2.26 16.83
N LEU A 201 -0.91 -1.48 17.01
CA LEU A 201 -0.87 -0.23 17.77
C LEU A 201 -0.65 -0.47 19.27
N HIS A 202 -0.96 -1.68 19.76
CA HIS A 202 -0.73 -2.07 21.15
C HIS A 202 0.60 -2.81 21.36
N SER A 203 1.15 -3.43 20.31
CA SER A 203 2.43 -4.15 20.37
C SER A 203 3.66 -3.28 20.14
N SER A 204 3.47 -2.00 19.84
CA SER A 204 4.53 -1.02 19.56
C SER A 204 4.94 -0.21 20.80
N VAL A 205 4.37 -0.54 21.96
CA VAL A 205 4.69 0.05 23.28
C VAL A 205 5.76 -0.78 23.99
#